data_AF-A0A2X2BIU3-F1
#
_entry.id   AF-A0A2X2BIU3-F1
#
_cell.length_a   1.000
_cell.length_b   1.000
_cell.length_c   1.000
_cell.angle_alpha   90.00
_cell.angle_beta   90.00
_cell.angle_gamma   90.00
#
_symmetry.space_group_name_H-M   'P 1'
#
loop_
_entity.id
_entity.type
_entity.pdbx_description
1 polymer ?
#
loop_
_entity_poly.entity_id
_entity_poly.type
_entity_poly.pdbx_seq_one_letter_code
_entity_poly.pdbx_strand_id
1 'polypeptide(L)'
;MSLSIVYKWLFVAHALAVIKNRKFDGNVNAERIALQAMYHDASEVITGDMPTPIKYHNPQIAHEYKKIEKYAQQKLIEMLPEELQEDFRPLIDEQLHSEEETFIVKQADSLCAYLKCLEELAAGNSEFNLAKNRLEKTLAERHSPEMDYFMKVFVPGFSLSLDEISE
;
A
#
# COMPACT_ATOMS: atom_id res chain seq x y z
N MET A 1 -11.03 1.71 10.29
CA MET A 1 -10.40 0.81 9.31
C MET A 1 -10.79 -0.63 9.63
N SER A 2 -11.54 -1.35 8.77
CA SER A 2 -11.87 -2.75 9.04
C SER A 2 -10.59 -3.60 8.98
N LEU A 3 -10.38 -4.52 9.92
CA LEU A 3 -9.24 -5.45 9.96
C LEU A 3 -8.95 -6.14 8.60
N SER A 4 -9.97 -6.30 7.74
CA SER A 4 -9.88 -6.90 6.41
C SER A 4 -8.98 -6.13 5.41
N ILE A 5 -8.78 -4.83 5.56
CA ILE A 5 -7.97 -4.02 4.62
C ILE A 5 -6.48 -4.10 4.95
N VAL A 6 -6.12 -4.14 6.24
CA VAL A 6 -4.73 -4.11 6.71
C VAL A 6 -3.94 -5.31 6.17
N TYR A 7 -4.56 -6.48 6.08
CA TYR A 7 -3.89 -7.67 5.55
C TYR A 7 -3.75 -7.66 4.03
N LYS A 8 -4.57 -6.90 3.29
CA LYS A 8 -4.54 -6.96 1.81
C LYS A 8 -3.26 -6.35 1.25
N TRP A 9 -2.72 -5.31 1.89
CA TRP A 9 -1.52 -4.61 1.41
C TRP A 9 -0.33 -5.55 1.24
N LEU A 10 -0.05 -6.38 2.25
CA LEU A 10 1.09 -7.30 2.20
C LEU A 10 0.93 -8.33 1.06
N PHE A 11 -0.28 -8.85 0.84
CA PHE A 11 -0.53 -9.85 -0.19
C PHE A 11 -0.44 -9.24 -1.59
N VAL A 12 -0.97 -8.03 -1.78
CA VAL A 12 -0.89 -7.33 -3.05
C VAL A 12 0.56 -6.92 -3.35
N ALA A 13 1.29 -6.36 -2.38
CA ALA A 13 2.69 -5.97 -2.57
C ALA A 13 3.58 -7.18 -2.88
N HIS A 14 3.41 -8.28 -2.13
CA HIS A 14 4.08 -9.54 -2.40
C HIS A 14 3.75 -10.09 -3.79
N ALA A 15 2.47 -10.09 -4.19
CA ALA A 15 2.04 -10.56 -5.50
C ALA A 15 2.67 -9.75 -6.62
N LEU A 16 2.66 -8.40 -6.52
CA LEU A 16 3.31 -7.52 -7.49
C LEU A 16 4.81 -7.83 -7.61
N ALA A 17 5.52 -7.97 -6.50
CA ALA A 17 6.94 -8.31 -6.49
C ALA A 17 7.22 -9.67 -7.15
N VAL A 18 6.40 -10.69 -6.85
CA VAL A 18 6.51 -12.01 -7.48
C VAL A 18 6.24 -11.94 -8.98
N ILE A 19 5.18 -11.24 -9.40
CA ILE A 19 4.84 -11.05 -10.80
C ILE A 19 6.00 -10.36 -11.53
N LYS A 20 6.54 -9.28 -10.95
CA LYS A 20 7.68 -8.54 -11.48
C LYS A 20 8.88 -9.44 -11.71
N ASN A 21 9.28 -10.20 -10.70
CA ASN A 21 10.42 -11.12 -10.79
C ASN A 21 10.21 -12.26 -11.79
N ARG A 22 8.97 -12.77 -11.92
CA ARG A 22 8.68 -13.97 -12.73
C ARG A 22 8.32 -13.66 -14.18
N LYS A 23 7.81 -12.47 -14.47
CA LYS A 23 7.24 -12.12 -15.78
C LYS A 23 7.90 -10.92 -16.44
N PHE A 24 8.60 -10.08 -15.68
CA PHE A 24 9.10 -8.78 -16.13
C PHE A 24 10.56 -8.54 -15.72
N ASP A 25 11.33 -9.62 -15.55
CA ASP A 25 12.77 -9.62 -15.26
C ASP A 25 13.19 -8.75 -14.05
N GLY A 26 12.28 -8.59 -13.08
CA GLY A 26 12.58 -7.93 -11.81
C GLY A 26 13.55 -8.72 -10.94
N ASN A 27 14.21 -8.02 -10.02
CA ASN A 27 15.10 -8.62 -9.03
C ASN A 27 14.92 -8.00 -7.65
N VAL A 28 13.67 -8.01 -7.16
CA VAL A 28 13.31 -7.49 -5.83
C VAL A 28 13.10 -8.61 -4.82
N ASN A 29 13.29 -8.33 -3.53
CA ASN A 29 12.94 -9.26 -2.47
C ASN A 29 11.45 -9.14 -2.11
N ALA A 30 10.63 -10.07 -2.59
CA ALA A 30 9.18 -10.05 -2.37
C ALA A 30 8.79 -10.21 -0.89
N GLU A 31 9.54 -10.99 -0.11
CA GLU A 31 9.29 -11.20 1.33
C GLU A 31 9.56 -9.91 2.11
N ARG A 32 10.67 -9.23 1.79
CA ARG A 32 11.00 -7.93 2.36
C ARG A 32 9.94 -6.88 2.03
N ILE A 33 9.50 -6.82 0.77
CA ILE A 33 8.41 -5.91 0.35
C ILE A 33 7.11 -6.19 1.11
N ALA A 34 6.78 -7.47 1.33
CA ALA A 34 5.60 -7.84 2.11
C ALA A 34 5.69 -7.33 3.55
N LEU A 35 6.86 -7.48 4.18
CA LEU A 35 7.11 -6.96 5.53
C LEU A 35 7.05 -5.42 5.56
N GLN A 36 7.68 -4.73 4.60
CA GLN A 36 7.61 -3.27 4.50
C GLN A 36 6.15 -2.80 4.33
N ALA A 37 5.34 -3.47 3.52
CA ALA A 37 3.92 -3.17 3.36
C ALA A 37 3.12 -3.36 4.67
N MET A 38 3.51 -4.31 5.53
CA MET A 38 2.89 -4.46 6.85
C MET A 38 3.18 -3.29 7.79
N TYR A 39 4.36 -2.66 7.68
CA TYR A 39 4.80 -1.57 8.55
C TYR A 39 4.58 -0.17 7.96
N HIS A 40 4.13 -0.04 6.72
CA HIS A 40 4.11 1.26 6.02
C HIS A 40 3.29 2.35 6.73
N ASP A 41 2.17 1.99 7.36
CA ASP A 41 1.34 2.91 8.16
C ASP A 41 1.59 2.78 9.68
N ALA A 42 2.63 2.06 10.11
CA ALA A 42 2.85 1.82 11.54
C ALA A 42 3.09 3.11 12.33
N SER A 43 3.69 4.13 11.71
CA SER A 43 3.88 5.45 12.32
C SER A 43 2.58 6.21 12.57
N GLU A 44 1.47 5.83 11.93
CA GLU A 44 0.17 6.47 12.12
C GLU A 44 -0.41 6.25 13.52
N VAL A 45 0.13 5.27 14.28
CA VAL A 45 -0.18 5.12 15.72
C VAL A 45 0.24 6.36 16.54
N ILE A 46 1.24 7.10 16.07
CA ILE A 46 1.75 8.32 16.70
C ILE A 46 1.12 9.56 16.06
N THR A 47 1.06 9.62 14.73
CA THR A 47 0.60 10.83 14.02
C THR A 47 -0.92 10.95 13.94
N GLY A 48 -1.63 9.84 14.08
CA GLY A 48 -3.00 9.68 13.60
C GLY A 48 -3.06 9.55 12.08
N ASP A 49 -4.14 8.93 11.59
CA ASP A 49 -4.45 8.87 10.15
C ASP A 49 -4.79 10.28 9.64
N MET A 50 -4.15 10.67 8.55
CA MET A 50 -4.38 11.96 7.89
C MET A 50 -4.92 11.71 6.48
N PRO A 51 -6.11 12.22 6.14
CA PRO A 51 -6.68 12.02 4.82
C PRO A 51 -5.73 12.49 3.70
N THR A 52 -5.55 11.67 2.66
CA THR A 52 -4.71 11.96 1.48
C THR A 52 -4.95 13.37 0.89
N PRO A 53 -6.20 13.88 0.76
CA PRO A 53 -6.43 15.23 0.24
C PRO A 53 -5.83 16.34 1.10
N ILE A 54 -5.66 16.10 2.40
CA ILE A 54 -5.01 17.03 3.33
C ILE A 54 -3.50 16.88 3.25
N LYS A 55 -2.97 15.63 3.27
CA LYS A 55 -1.52 15.34 3.14
C LYS A 55 -0.91 16.05 1.91
N TYR A 56 -1.64 16.11 0.79
CA TYR A 56 -1.16 16.68 -0.48
C TYR A 56 -1.85 17.98 -0.92
N HIS A 57 -2.47 18.71 0.01
CA HIS A 57 -3.20 19.93 -0.32
C HIS A 57 -2.32 21.00 -1.00
N ASN A 58 -1.08 21.15 -0.54
CA ASN A 58 -0.06 21.95 -1.20
C ASN A 58 1.36 21.41 -0.90
N PRO A 59 2.38 21.82 -1.68
CA PRO A 59 3.74 21.32 -1.51
C PRO A 59 4.36 21.59 -0.12
N GLN A 60 3.99 22.70 0.52
CA GLN A 60 4.49 23.06 1.84
C GLN A 60 3.93 22.13 2.92
N ILE A 61 2.62 21.87 2.90
CA ILE A 61 1.97 20.92 3.82
C ILE A 61 2.54 19.52 3.61
N ALA A 62 2.68 19.08 2.36
CA ALA A 62 3.25 17.77 2.06
C ALA A 62 4.70 17.63 2.58
N HIS A 63 5.50 18.70 2.47
CA HIS A 63 6.87 18.71 2.97
C HIS A 63 6.93 18.65 4.50
N GLU A 64 6.13 19.44 5.20
CA GLU A 64 6.07 19.41 6.67
C GLU A 64 5.51 18.08 7.18
N TYR A 65 4.52 17.52 6.51
CA TYR A 65 3.96 16.23 6.88
C TYR A 65 4.98 15.09 6.77
N LYS A 66 5.81 15.07 5.71
CA LYS A 66 6.93 14.11 5.61
C LYS A 66 7.92 14.21 6.77
N LYS A 67 8.14 15.40 7.34
CA LYS A 67 8.99 15.54 8.54
C LYS A 67 8.33 14.93 9.76
N ILE A 68 7.01 15.09 9.89
CA ILE A 68 6.21 14.49 10.96
C ILE A 68 6.23 12.96 10.86
N GLU A 69 6.00 12.40 9.66
CA GLU A 69 6.09 10.95 9.42
C GLU A 69 7.48 10.42 9.78
N LYS A 70 8.55 11.08 9.32
CA LYS A 70 9.93 10.69 9.67
C LYS A 70 10.19 10.71 11.17
N TYR A 71 9.71 11.75 11.86
CA TYR A 71 9.84 11.84 13.32
C TYR A 71 9.07 10.70 14.00
N ALA A 72 7.87 10.38 13.53
CA ALA A 72 7.07 9.30 14.08
C ALA A 72 7.69 7.92 13.83
N GLN A 73 8.24 7.66 12.64
CA GLN A 73 8.99 6.44 12.32
C GLN A 73 10.18 6.25 13.27
N GLN A 74 11.00 7.28 13.43
CA GLN A 74 12.14 7.25 14.34
C GLN A 74 11.69 7.03 15.79
N LYS A 75 10.61 7.70 16.22
CA LYS A 75 10.09 7.54 17.57
C LYS A 75 9.57 6.12 17.82
N LEU A 76 8.93 5.52 16.82
CA LEU A 76 8.44 4.15 16.89
C LEU A 76 9.58 3.15 17.04
N ILE A 77 10.69 3.35 16.32
CA ILE A 77 11.91 2.52 16.45
C ILE A 77 12.50 2.68 17.86
N GLU A 78 12.61 3.91 18.37
CA GLU A 78 13.13 4.18 19.73
C GLU A 78 12.29 3.60 20.86
N MET A 79 11.02 3.27 20.59
CA MET A 79 10.14 2.60 21.57
C MET A 79 10.40 1.09 21.66
N LEU A 80 11.13 0.50 20.72
CA LEU A 80 11.53 -0.90 20.77
C LEU A 80 12.73 -1.10 21.71
N PRO A 81 12.86 -2.28 22.34
CA PRO A 81 14.08 -2.67 23.05
C PRO A 81 15.32 -2.48 22.17
N GLU A 82 16.40 -1.92 22.72
CA GLU A 82 17.61 -1.54 21.97
C GLU A 82 18.16 -2.68 21.11
N GLU A 83 18.12 -3.91 21.63
CA GLU A 83 18.58 -5.13 20.94
C GLU A 83 17.77 -5.51 19.68
N LEU A 84 16.54 -4.99 19.53
CA LEU A 84 15.66 -5.27 18.39
C LEU A 84 15.59 -4.11 17.40
N GLN A 85 16.10 -2.93 17.74
CA GLN A 85 15.89 -1.72 16.93
C GLN A 85 16.42 -1.88 15.50
N GLU A 86 17.58 -2.52 15.35
CA GLU A 86 18.21 -2.72 14.04
C GLU A 86 17.46 -3.71 13.15
N ASP A 87 16.72 -4.66 13.72
CA ASP A 87 15.89 -5.60 12.95
C ASP A 87 14.66 -4.91 12.34
N PHE A 88 14.08 -3.93 13.05
CA PHE A 88 12.86 -3.22 12.62
C PHE A 88 13.15 -1.95 11.82
N ARG A 89 14.33 -1.33 12.01
CA ARG A 89 14.74 -0.12 11.29
C ARG A 89 14.55 -0.23 9.76
N PRO A 90 15.00 -1.28 9.05
CA PRO A 90 14.82 -1.38 7.60
C PRO A 90 13.38 -1.66 7.13
N LEU A 91 12.44 -1.87 8.07
CA LEU A 91 11.01 -2.07 7.79
C LEU A 91 10.20 -0.79 8.03
N ILE A 92 10.63 0.05 8.99
CA ILE A 92 9.90 1.25 9.44
C ILE A 92 10.50 2.53 8.82
N ASP A 93 11.82 2.61 8.69
CA ASP A 93 12.48 3.79 8.12
C ASP A 93 12.46 3.74 6.59
N GLU A 94 11.54 4.49 5.99
CA GLU A 94 11.40 4.59 4.54
C GLU A 94 12.69 5.06 3.83
N GLN A 95 13.62 5.72 4.54
CA GLN A 95 14.88 6.15 3.94
C GLN A 95 15.82 4.97 3.61
N LEU A 96 15.58 3.80 4.21
CA LEU A 96 16.33 2.57 3.95
C LEU A 96 15.69 1.71 2.86
N HIS A 97 14.57 2.14 2.30
CA HIS A 97 13.88 1.46 1.22
C HIS A 97 14.47 1.91 -0.12
N SER A 98 14.67 0.98 -1.02
CA SER A 98 14.98 1.32 -2.41
C SER A 98 13.79 2.02 -3.08
N GLU A 99 14.07 2.74 -4.17
CA GLU A 99 13.01 3.37 -4.98
C GLU A 99 12.01 2.34 -5.50
N GLU A 100 12.49 1.14 -5.88
CA GLU A 100 11.67 0.06 -6.41
C GLU A 100 10.78 -0.58 -5.35
N GLU A 101 11.32 -0.87 -4.16
CA GLU A 101 10.53 -1.34 -3.00
C GLU A 101 9.45 -0.32 -2.64
N THR A 102 9.82 0.95 -2.53
CA THR A 102 8.90 2.05 -2.22
C THR A 102 7.80 2.18 -3.28
N PHE A 103 8.15 2.01 -4.56
CA PHE A 103 7.21 2.07 -5.66
C PHE A 103 6.20 0.93 -5.62
N ILE A 104 6.65 -0.30 -5.33
CA ILE A 104 5.75 -1.47 -5.23
C ILE A 104 4.80 -1.33 -4.02
N VAL A 105 5.29 -0.91 -2.86
CA VAL A 105 4.43 -0.68 -1.68
C VAL A 105 3.37 0.39 -1.98
N LYS A 106 3.74 1.49 -2.63
CA LYS A 106 2.79 2.55 -3.04
C LYS A 106 1.78 2.09 -4.09
N GLN A 107 2.18 1.20 -5.02
CA GLN A 107 1.23 0.58 -5.94
C GLN A 107 0.23 -0.30 -5.17
N ALA A 108 0.71 -1.12 -4.25
CA ALA A 108 -0.12 -2.02 -3.46
C ALA A 108 -1.13 -1.26 -2.59
N ASP A 109 -0.72 -0.16 -1.96
CA ASP A 109 -1.61 0.74 -1.20
C ASP A 109 -2.76 1.26 -2.08
N SER A 110 -2.44 1.85 -3.24
CA SER A 110 -3.46 2.37 -4.17
C SER A 110 -4.38 1.29 -4.73
N LEU A 111 -3.85 0.10 -5.02
CA LEU A 111 -4.66 -1.05 -5.46
C LEU A 111 -5.62 -1.50 -4.35
N CYS A 112 -5.17 -1.57 -3.10
CA CYS A 112 -6.03 -1.96 -1.99
C CYS A 112 -7.15 -0.93 -1.75
N ALA A 113 -6.83 0.37 -1.84
CA ALA A 113 -7.84 1.42 -1.80
C ALA A 113 -8.84 1.30 -2.96
N TYR A 114 -8.37 0.96 -4.16
CA TYR A 114 -9.22 0.75 -5.33
C TYR A 114 -10.13 -0.47 -5.18
N LEU A 115 -9.58 -1.60 -4.73
CA LEU A 115 -10.34 -2.82 -4.44
C LEU A 115 -11.42 -2.56 -3.37
N LYS A 116 -11.11 -1.77 -2.34
CA LYS A 116 -12.11 -1.35 -1.35
C LYS A 116 -13.23 -0.54 -1.98
N CYS A 117 -12.93 0.35 -2.93
CA CYS A 117 -13.96 1.08 -3.66
C CYS A 117 -14.86 0.12 -4.46
N LEU A 118 -14.29 -0.90 -5.10
CA LEU A 118 -15.07 -1.90 -5.84
C LEU A 118 -16.01 -2.69 -4.91
N GLU A 119 -15.51 -3.14 -3.76
CA GLU A 119 -16.30 -3.85 -2.75
C GLU A 119 -17.48 -3.01 -2.24
N GLU A 120 -17.24 -1.74 -1.92
CA GLU A 120 -18.28 -0.82 -1.46
C GLU A 120 -19.32 -0.53 -2.55
N LEU A 121 -18.90 -0.36 -3.80
CA LEU A 121 -19.81 -0.16 -4.93
C LEU A 121 -20.66 -1.41 -5.19
N ALA A 122 -20.07 -2.60 -5.10
CA ALA A 122 -20.79 -3.87 -5.21
C ALA A 122 -21.81 -4.05 -4.07
N ALA A 123 -21.51 -3.54 -2.87
CA ALA A 123 -22.43 -3.48 -1.74
C ALA A 123 -23.51 -2.38 -1.87
N GLY A 124 -23.52 -1.60 -2.97
CA GLY A 124 -24.51 -0.55 -3.24
C GLY A 124 -24.15 0.84 -2.71
N ASN A 125 -22.93 1.03 -2.19
CA ASN A 125 -22.48 2.31 -1.65
C ASN A 125 -21.91 3.23 -2.74
N SER A 126 -22.78 4.05 -3.33
CA SER A 126 -22.42 4.95 -4.44
C SER A 126 -21.47 6.11 -4.07
N GLU A 127 -21.22 6.36 -2.78
CA GLU A 127 -20.31 7.44 -2.33
C GLU A 127 -18.87 7.21 -2.79
N PHE A 128 -18.50 5.94 -3.03
CA PHE A 128 -17.17 5.54 -3.47
C PHE A 128 -16.88 5.80 -4.97
N ASN A 129 -17.88 6.22 -5.77
CA ASN A 129 -17.66 6.52 -7.19
C ASN A 129 -16.60 7.59 -7.43
N LEU A 130 -16.62 8.67 -6.62
CA LEU A 130 -15.64 9.75 -6.73
C LEU A 130 -14.23 9.28 -6.31
N ALA A 131 -14.15 8.44 -5.28
CA ALA A 131 -12.88 7.89 -4.81
C ALA A 131 -12.28 6.93 -5.86
N LYS A 132 -13.10 6.04 -6.45
CA LYS A 132 -12.72 5.16 -7.55
C LYS A 132 -12.11 5.92 -8.73
N ASN A 133 -12.79 6.95 -9.22
CA ASN A 133 -12.30 7.74 -10.36
C ASN A 133 -10.99 8.48 -10.07
N ARG A 134 -10.74 8.86 -8.81
CA ARG A 134 -9.45 9.45 -8.39
C ARG A 134 -8.36 8.40 -8.36
N LEU A 135 -8.65 7.24 -7.77
CA LEU A 135 -7.71 6.12 -7.68
C LEU A 135 -7.32 5.56 -9.04
N GLU A 136 -8.24 5.52 -10.01
CA GLU A 136 -7.91 5.12 -11.39
C GLU A 136 -6.83 6.02 -12.02
N LYS A 137 -6.84 7.33 -11.71
CA LYS A 137 -5.77 8.24 -12.15
C LYS A 137 -4.46 7.96 -11.41
N THR A 138 -4.51 7.78 -10.09
CA THR A 138 -3.34 7.44 -9.29
C THR A 138 -2.70 6.12 -9.72
N LEU A 139 -3.51 5.12 -10.07
CA LEU A 139 -3.04 3.84 -10.62
C LEU A 139 -2.41 4.05 -12.00
N ALA A 140 -3.01 4.86 -12.87
CA ALA A 140 -2.41 5.18 -14.17
C ALA A 140 -1.06 5.91 -14.04
N GLU A 141 -0.89 6.77 -13.03
CA GLU A 141 0.39 7.44 -12.72
C GLU A 141 1.44 6.48 -12.16
N ARG A 142 1.02 5.44 -11.43
CA ARG A 142 1.88 4.40 -10.86
C ARG A 142 1.92 3.15 -11.74
N HIS A 143 1.72 3.32 -13.05
CA HIS A 143 1.64 2.23 -14.02
C HIS A 143 2.89 1.35 -14.01
N SER A 144 2.67 0.03 -14.09
CA SER A 144 3.71 -0.97 -14.30
C SER A 144 3.15 -2.22 -15.00
N PRO A 145 3.98 -2.98 -15.73
CA PRO A 145 3.55 -4.24 -16.34
C PRO A 145 3.03 -5.27 -15.32
N GLU A 146 3.63 -5.33 -14.13
CA GLU A 146 3.17 -6.19 -13.03
C GLU A 146 1.80 -5.81 -12.49
N MET A 147 1.49 -4.50 -12.42
CA MET A 147 0.16 -4.04 -12.05
C MET A 147 -0.87 -4.33 -13.14
N ASP A 148 -0.55 -4.15 -14.43
CA ASP A 148 -1.45 -4.53 -15.51
C ASP A 148 -1.81 -6.02 -15.46
N TYR A 149 -0.80 -6.86 -15.20
CA TYR A 149 -1.02 -8.29 -15.00
C TYR A 149 -1.91 -8.54 -13.78
N PHE A 150 -1.65 -7.87 -12.65
CA PHE A 150 -2.46 -8.00 -11.45
C PHE A 150 -3.92 -7.60 -11.69
N MET A 151 -4.14 -6.45 -12.32
CA MET A 151 -5.45 -5.92 -12.68
C MET A 151 -6.20 -6.84 -13.62
N LYS A 152 -5.52 -7.45 -14.59
CA LYS A 152 -6.15 -8.37 -15.55
C LYS A 152 -6.51 -9.72 -14.94
N VAL A 153 -5.67 -10.25 -14.05
CA VAL A 153 -5.78 -11.64 -13.57
C VAL A 153 -6.54 -11.74 -12.24
N PHE A 154 -6.30 -10.83 -11.30
CA PHE A 154 -6.81 -10.96 -9.94
C PHE A 154 -8.05 -10.10 -9.69
N VAL A 155 -8.10 -8.86 -10.19
CA VAL A 155 -9.21 -7.92 -9.91
C VAL A 155 -10.59 -8.45 -10.31
N PRO A 156 -10.79 -9.16 -11.44
CA PRO A 156 -12.08 -9.75 -11.75
C PRO A 156 -12.59 -10.70 -10.66
N GLY A 157 -11.68 -11.45 -10.02
CA GLY A 157 -12.01 -12.37 -8.92
C GLY A 157 -12.51 -11.67 -7.65
N PHE A 158 -12.15 -10.40 -7.42
CA PHE A 158 -12.67 -9.61 -6.30
C PHE A 158 -14.12 -9.17 -6.49
N SER A 159 -14.66 -9.29 -7.71
CA SER A 159 -16.05 -8.97 -8.01
C SER A 159 -16.97 -10.19 -7.94
N LEU A 160 -16.41 -11.38 -7.72
CA LEU A 160 -17.16 -12.63 -7.63
C LEU A 160 -17.62 -12.87 -6.19
N SER A 161 -18.84 -13.37 -6.05
CA SER A 161 -19.36 -13.94 -4.80
C SER A 161 -18.68 -15.27 -4.47
N LEU A 162 -18.81 -15.72 -3.21
CA LEU A 162 -18.25 -17.01 -2.79
C LEU A 162 -18.77 -18.20 -3.62
N ASP A 163 -20.02 -18.12 -4.06
CA ASP A 163 -20.64 -19.14 -4.90
C ASP A 163 -20.03 -19.12 -6.32
N GLU A 164 -19.73 -17.94 -6.87
CA GLU A 164 -19.09 -17.77 -8.18
C GLU A 164 -17.59 -18.13 -8.19
N ILE A 165 -16.92 -18.17 -7.03
CA ILE A 165 -15.52 -18.59 -6.91
C ILE A 165 -15.38 -20.13 -6.88
N SER A 166 -16.46 -20.84 -6.54
CA SER A 166 -16.45 -22.29 -6.31
C SER A 166 -16.81 -23.12 -7.56
N GLU A 167 -17.07 -22.46 -8.69
CA GLU A 167 -17.28 -23.07 -10.02
C GLU A 167 -16.02 -22.99 -10.90
#